data_AF-A0A8S1PXH8-F1
#
_entry.id   AF-A0A8S1PXH8-F1
#
_cell.length_a   1.000
_cell.length_b   1.000
_cell.length_c   1.000
_cell.angle_alpha   90.00
_cell.angle_beta   90.00
_cell.angle_gamma   90.00
#
_symmetry.space_group_name_H-M   'P 1'
#
loop_
_entity.id
_entity.type
_entity.pdbx_description
1 polymer ?
#
loop_
_entity_poly.entity_id
_entity_poly.type
_entity_poly.pdbx_seq_one_letter_code
_entity_poly.pdbx_strand_id
1 'polypeptide(L)'
;MAYSISKDAQQLLCEIINQISLTERRAEQVRIQLCRKTSFNPYACFKRLDQMNTNQIKPEQVVQLLKENDFFVQEITTLFNQTFQKEFLNYQDFLNIVLPKSDGELREITAMKQPTKAAVEKSIDYALAQLFNLEYNEAINLERLKIRLYNLYNADQMFQSMDSLNNNILNFKDFDRFFRRNGLLLYEEELIAFFYRIDLQRTGQITLNDFRRMLEPSQVLEQQQNLIYCIQTPKQTVSQPKSSNIFIDELGNSSNKAGQIIQSRNFSASNKKKFQSNRRASSITESLQTTKLTENILNDEQRFIDLGLEVLKLEMYLEEIKLKIQQQKDFNSMDFFHFIDLKNKGKVNQHEFVYFLEQLQLKNIDVIELFNYLDKDLDGFIRYSDVSDFISPSNMSSTYICKKPAKNSLLSYSISQLFSRSTISLIQLLFNQWNDNEKIIRSKKKQFLKELNLYQLFNKLDLYKKGSFNRQDLQRFFDVYNVKDDIKLLYKRLGKLNKEINYKEFELFFIN
;
A
#
# COMPACT_ATOMS: atom_id res chain seq x y z
N MET A 1 -26.32 -31.08 5.04
CA MET A 1 -26.28 -30.21 6.24
C MET A 1 -25.20 -29.18 5.99
N ALA A 2 -25.51 -27.88 5.98
CA ALA A 2 -24.49 -26.85 5.81
C ALA A 2 -23.58 -26.83 7.06
N TYR A 3 -22.27 -26.92 6.88
CA TYR A 3 -21.34 -26.77 7.99
C TYR A 3 -21.40 -25.34 8.52
N SER A 4 -21.70 -25.19 9.80
CA SER A 4 -21.65 -23.90 10.48
C SER A 4 -20.31 -23.76 11.18
N ILE A 5 -19.45 -22.86 10.68
CA ILE A 5 -18.21 -22.46 11.35
C ILE A 5 -18.49 -21.35 12.38
N SER A 6 -17.67 -21.25 13.43
CA SER A 6 -17.82 -20.26 14.49
C SER A 6 -17.76 -18.82 13.96
N LYS A 7 -18.41 -17.88 14.65
CA LYS A 7 -18.40 -16.47 14.24
C LYS A 7 -16.99 -15.88 14.18
N ASP A 8 -16.12 -16.28 15.11
CA ASP A 8 -14.73 -15.82 15.15
C ASP A 8 -13.94 -16.33 13.94
N ALA A 9 -14.15 -17.59 13.53
CA ALA A 9 -13.54 -18.13 12.32
C ALA A 9 -14.06 -17.43 11.04
N GLN A 10 -15.35 -17.09 10.99
CA GLN A 10 -15.90 -16.30 9.88
C GLN A 10 -15.28 -14.91 9.80
N GLN A 11 -15.08 -14.24 10.93
CA GLN A 11 -14.43 -12.93 10.99
C GLN A 11 -12.96 -13.02 10.56
N LEU A 12 -12.23 -14.04 10.99
CA LEU A 12 -10.84 -14.25 10.60
C LEU A 12 -10.71 -14.60 9.11
N LEU A 13 -11.64 -15.37 8.55
CA LEU A 13 -11.70 -15.62 7.11
C LEU A 13 -11.98 -14.33 6.32
N CYS A 14 -12.91 -13.48 6.80
CA CYS A 14 -13.15 -12.17 6.22
C CYS A 14 -11.89 -11.29 6.25
N GLU A 15 -11.16 -11.29 7.37
CA GLU A 15 -9.91 -10.56 7.53
C GLU A 15 -8.87 -11.01 6.51
N ILE A 16 -8.67 -12.32 6.33
CA ILE A 16 -7.74 -12.90 5.35
C ILE A 16 -8.10 -12.46 3.92
N ILE A 17 -9.36 -12.61 3.52
CA ILE A 17 -9.80 -12.23 2.17
C ILE A 17 -9.61 -10.73 1.94
N ASN A 18 -9.92 -9.90 2.94
CA ASN A 18 -9.71 -8.45 2.85
C ASN A 18 -8.23 -8.10 2.72
N GLN A 19 -7.35 -8.75 3.50
CA GLN A 19 -5.90 -8.54 3.37
C GLN A 19 -5.37 -8.93 1.99
N ILE A 20 -5.84 -10.05 1.43
CA ILE A 20 -5.51 -10.46 0.06
C ILE A 20 -5.97 -9.41 -0.95
N SER A 21 -7.20 -8.92 -0.81
CA SER A 21 -7.79 -7.90 -1.69
C SER A 21 -6.96 -6.62 -1.69
N LEU A 22 -6.63 -6.11 -0.50
CA LEU A 22 -5.86 -4.87 -0.34
C LEU A 22 -4.43 -5.03 -0.87
N THR A 23 -3.79 -6.16 -0.57
CA THR A 23 -2.45 -6.49 -1.08
C THR A 23 -2.41 -6.47 -2.60
N GLU A 24 -3.35 -7.16 -3.25
CA GLU A 24 -3.39 -7.23 -4.71
C GLU A 24 -3.68 -5.86 -5.34
N ARG A 25 -4.53 -5.02 -4.74
CA ARG A 25 -4.76 -3.64 -5.20
C ARG A 25 -3.49 -2.80 -5.14
N ARG A 26 -2.75 -2.86 -4.04
CA ARG A 26 -1.49 -2.11 -3.91
C ARG A 26 -0.44 -2.63 -4.89
N ALA A 27 -0.28 -3.95 -5.01
CA ALA A 27 0.61 -4.57 -5.99
C ALA A 27 0.26 -4.12 -7.41
N GLU A 28 -1.03 -4.13 -7.77
CA GLU A 28 -1.51 -3.71 -9.08
C GLU A 28 -1.19 -2.24 -9.37
N GLN A 29 -1.32 -1.35 -8.38
CA GLN A 29 -0.94 0.06 -8.55
C GLN A 29 0.55 0.24 -8.86
N VAL A 30 1.42 -0.56 -8.23
CA VAL A 30 2.87 -0.56 -8.50
C VAL A 30 3.16 -1.12 -9.89
N ARG A 31 2.49 -2.21 -10.30
CA ARG A 31 2.62 -2.78 -11.65
C ARG A 31 2.22 -1.77 -12.74
N ILE A 32 1.12 -1.05 -12.54
CA ILE A 32 0.68 0.01 -13.47
C ILE A 32 1.71 1.14 -13.54
N GLN A 33 2.22 1.62 -12.39
CA GLN A 33 3.25 2.66 -12.36
C GLN A 33 4.52 2.22 -13.07
N LEU A 34 4.97 0.99 -12.80
CA LEU A 34 6.13 0.39 -13.43
C LEU A 34 5.95 0.31 -14.96
N CYS A 35 4.81 -0.19 -15.43
CA CYS A 35 4.54 -0.37 -16.86
C CYS A 35 4.33 0.95 -17.63
N ARG A 36 3.87 2.01 -16.94
CA ARG A 36 3.77 3.36 -17.53
C ARG A 36 5.12 4.03 -17.77
N LYS A 37 6.20 3.57 -17.14
CA LYS A 37 7.54 4.09 -17.42
C LYS A 37 7.96 3.67 -18.83
N THR A 38 8.29 4.65 -19.67
CA THR A 38 8.70 4.40 -21.07
C THR A 38 9.96 3.52 -21.13
N SER A 39 10.90 3.75 -20.22
CA SER A 39 12.15 3.00 -20.04
C SER A 39 11.96 1.59 -19.46
N PHE A 40 10.79 1.25 -18.91
CA PHE A 40 10.56 -0.09 -18.36
C PHE A 40 10.47 -1.13 -19.48
N ASN A 41 11.35 -2.13 -19.40
CA ASN A 41 11.38 -3.28 -20.28
C ASN A 41 11.43 -4.57 -19.44
N PRO A 42 10.38 -5.42 -19.46
CA PRO A 42 10.32 -6.61 -18.60
C PRO A 42 11.49 -7.58 -18.83
N TYR A 43 11.91 -7.78 -20.09
CA TYR A 43 13.01 -8.70 -20.39
C TYR A 43 14.35 -8.18 -19.86
N ALA A 44 14.62 -6.88 -20.00
CA ALA A 44 15.82 -6.27 -19.43
C ALA A 44 15.85 -6.39 -17.90
N CYS A 45 14.71 -6.17 -17.24
CA CYS A 45 14.57 -6.33 -15.79
C CYS A 45 14.75 -7.79 -15.34
N PHE A 46 14.21 -8.74 -16.09
CA PHE A 46 14.43 -10.16 -15.86
C PHE A 46 15.92 -10.50 -15.94
N LYS A 47 16.61 -10.04 -16.99
CA LYS A 47 18.05 -10.26 -17.16
C LYS A 47 18.92 -9.54 -16.13
N ARG A 48 18.47 -8.40 -15.63
CA ARG A 48 19.10 -7.69 -14.50
C ARG A 48 19.07 -8.51 -13.21
N LEU A 49 18.03 -9.31 -13.00
CA LEU A 49 17.92 -10.25 -11.88
C LEU A 49 18.64 -11.58 -12.16
N ASP A 50 18.53 -12.12 -13.38
CA ASP A 50 19.19 -13.33 -13.86
C ASP A 50 20.66 -13.09 -14.23
N GLN A 51 21.46 -12.61 -13.28
CA GLN A 51 22.88 -12.25 -13.48
C GLN A 51 23.73 -13.44 -13.97
N MET A 52 23.33 -14.67 -13.65
CA MET A 52 24.01 -15.90 -14.04
C MET A 52 23.57 -16.45 -15.41
N ASN A 53 22.61 -15.79 -16.09
CA ASN A 53 22.03 -16.23 -17.36
C ASN A 53 21.47 -17.67 -17.32
N THR A 54 20.92 -18.07 -16.17
CA THR A 54 20.28 -19.38 -15.99
C THR A 54 18.85 -19.42 -16.53
N ASN A 55 18.32 -18.28 -17.00
CA ASN A 55 16.91 -18.09 -17.35
C ASN A 55 15.96 -18.38 -16.17
N GLN A 56 16.46 -18.15 -14.96
CA GLN A 56 15.77 -18.41 -13.70
C GLN A 56 16.14 -17.29 -12.72
N ILE A 57 15.14 -16.72 -12.07
CA ILE A 57 15.34 -15.82 -10.93
C ILE A 57 15.19 -16.64 -9.66
N LYS A 58 16.27 -16.74 -8.90
CA LYS A 58 16.32 -17.43 -7.61
C LYS A 58 16.04 -16.46 -6.45
N PRO A 59 15.66 -16.97 -5.26
CA PRO A 59 15.36 -16.12 -4.11
C PRO A 59 16.51 -15.17 -3.74
N GLU A 60 17.76 -15.62 -3.84
CA GLU A 60 18.94 -14.83 -3.47
C GLU A 60 19.10 -13.58 -4.33
N GLN A 61 18.72 -13.65 -5.61
CA GLN A 61 18.78 -12.52 -6.53
C GLN A 61 17.73 -11.45 -6.17
N VAL A 62 16.57 -11.86 -5.67
CA VAL A 62 15.56 -10.92 -5.16
C VAL A 62 15.99 -10.29 -3.84
N VAL A 63 16.62 -11.05 -2.93
CA VAL A 63 17.22 -10.46 -1.71
C VAL A 63 18.24 -9.39 -2.08
N GLN A 64 19.10 -9.69 -3.05
CA GLN A 64 20.13 -8.75 -3.47
C GLN A 64 19.50 -7.45 -4.01
N LEU A 65 18.48 -7.54 -4.87
CA LEU A 65 17.73 -6.37 -5.35
C LEU A 65 17.14 -5.55 -4.18
N LEU A 66 16.52 -6.23 -3.21
CA LEU A 66 15.90 -5.58 -2.05
C LEU A 66 16.95 -4.85 -1.19
N LYS A 67 18.08 -5.49 -0.90
CA LYS A 67 19.19 -4.90 -0.15
C LYS A 67 19.81 -3.70 -0.87
N GLU A 68 19.99 -3.78 -2.18
CA GLU A 68 20.51 -2.68 -3.01
C GLU A 68 19.60 -1.44 -3.02
N ASN A 69 18.33 -1.60 -2.63
CA ASN A 69 17.33 -0.54 -2.53
C ASN A 69 16.87 -0.29 -1.09
N ASP A 70 17.70 -0.64 -0.10
CA ASP A 70 17.51 -0.37 1.33
C ASP A 70 16.26 -1.02 1.96
N PHE A 71 15.78 -2.13 1.40
CA PHE A 71 14.73 -2.96 2.01
C PHE A 71 15.35 -4.05 2.89
N PHE A 72 14.82 -4.20 4.10
CA PHE A 72 15.26 -5.21 5.07
C PHE A 72 14.47 -6.52 4.91
N VAL A 73 15.18 -7.64 4.87
CA VAL A 73 14.61 -8.98 4.63
C VAL A 73 15.29 -10.00 5.54
N GLN A 74 14.51 -10.75 6.33
CA GLN A 74 15.06 -11.75 7.26
C GLN A 74 15.06 -13.17 6.67
N GLU A 75 14.01 -13.56 5.92
CA GLU A 75 13.77 -14.97 5.56
C GLU A 75 13.11 -15.11 4.18
N ILE A 76 13.74 -14.62 3.11
CA ILE A 76 13.09 -14.68 1.79
C ILE A 76 12.97 -16.10 1.25
N THR A 77 13.90 -17.02 1.50
CA THR A 77 13.91 -18.31 0.79
C THR A 77 12.64 -19.11 1.09
N THR A 78 12.27 -19.20 2.36
CA THR A 78 11.02 -19.82 2.79
C THR A 78 9.84 -19.06 2.21
N LEU A 79 9.86 -17.72 2.28
CA LEU A 79 8.71 -16.92 1.85
C LEU A 79 8.53 -16.78 0.34
N PHE A 80 9.62 -16.87 -0.42
CA PHE A 80 9.64 -16.83 -1.88
C PHE A 80 8.97 -18.10 -2.42
N ASN A 81 9.35 -19.24 -1.85
CA ASN A 81 8.69 -20.52 -2.11
C ASN A 81 7.21 -20.46 -1.70
N GLN A 82 6.86 -19.76 -0.62
CA GLN A 82 5.46 -19.61 -0.19
C GLN A 82 4.65 -18.67 -1.10
N THR A 83 5.24 -17.55 -1.51
CA THR A 83 4.59 -16.50 -2.30
C THR A 83 4.39 -16.96 -3.74
N PHE A 84 5.38 -17.66 -4.31
CA PHE A 84 5.39 -18.04 -5.72
C PHE A 84 5.21 -19.53 -5.96
N GLN A 85 5.23 -20.36 -4.91
CA GLN A 85 5.07 -21.82 -4.98
C GLN A 85 6.11 -22.50 -5.88
N LYS A 86 7.29 -21.89 -6.00
CA LYS A 86 8.37 -22.31 -6.88
C LYS A 86 9.71 -21.96 -6.27
N GLU A 87 10.70 -22.82 -6.50
CA GLU A 87 12.10 -22.59 -6.12
C GLU A 87 12.78 -21.48 -6.93
N PHE A 88 12.24 -21.19 -8.12
CA PHE A 88 12.71 -20.14 -9.02
C PHE A 88 11.56 -19.61 -9.88
N LEU A 89 11.73 -18.38 -10.39
CA LEU A 89 10.82 -17.77 -11.35
C LEU A 89 11.43 -17.84 -12.74
N ASN A 90 10.70 -18.42 -13.70
CA ASN A 90 11.06 -18.26 -15.11
C ASN A 90 10.55 -16.90 -15.62
N TYR A 91 10.81 -16.59 -16.90
CA TYR A 91 10.40 -15.32 -17.47
C TYR A 91 8.88 -15.11 -17.47
N GLN A 92 8.08 -16.16 -17.71
CA GLN A 92 6.61 -16.05 -17.68
C GLN A 92 6.10 -15.78 -16.27
N ASP A 93 6.69 -16.42 -15.26
CA ASP A 93 6.37 -16.15 -13.85
C ASP A 93 6.70 -14.70 -13.49
N PHE A 94 7.87 -14.22 -13.91
CA PHE A 94 8.26 -12.82 -13.73
C PHE A 94 7.27 -11.85 -14.39
N LEU A 95 6.84 -12.11 -15.63
CA LEU A 95 5.83 -11.30 -16.30
C LEU A 95 4.51 -11.26 -15.53
N ASN A 96 4.06 -12.38 -14.98
CA ASN A 96 2.85 -12.45 -14.18
C ASN A 96 2.93 -11.65 -12.88
N ILE A 97 4.14 -11.45 -12.35
CA ILE A 97 4.39 -10.63 -11.15
C ILE A 97 4.42 -9.15 -11.50
N VAL A 98 5.11 -8.75 -12.57
CA VAL A 98 5.40 -7.33 -12.83
C VAL A 98 4.38 -6.62 -13.72
N LEU A 99 3.61 -7.35 -14.53
CA LEU A 99 2.65 -6.76 -15.45
C LEU A 99 1.25 -6.58 -14.81
N PRO A 100 0.53 -5.50 -15.12
CA PRO A 100 -0.81 -5.28 -14.60
C PRO A 100 -1.77 -6.41 -14.99
N LYS A 101 -2.73 -6.66 -14.13
CA LYS A 101 -3.83 -7.62 -14.34
C LYS A 101 -5.13 -6.94 -14.73
N SER A 102 -5.34 -5.72 -14.26
CA SER A 102 -6.55 -4.90 -14.49
C SER A 102 -6.51 -4.10 -15.78
N ASP A 103 -5.31 -3.77 -16.27
CA ASP A 103 -5.09 -2.99 -17.51
C ASP A 103 -4.53 -3.90 -18.61
N GLY A 104 -5.43 -4.49 -19.39
CA GLY A 104 -5.09 -5.45 -20.45
C GLY A 104 -4.27 -4.83 -21.58
N GLU A 105 -4.60 -3.59 -21.98
CA GLU A 105 -3.89 -2.88 -23.04
C GLU A 105 -2.46 -2.54 -22.61
N LEU A 106 -2.28 -1.95 -21.43
CA LEU A 106 -0.95 -1.63 -20.90
C LEU A 106 -0.10 -2.90 -20.71
N ARG A 107 -0.72 -4.00 -20.28
CA ARG A 107 -0.08 -5.32 -20.17
C ARG A 107 0.46 -5.79 -21.52
N GLU A 108 -0.36 -5.76 -22.57
CA GLU A 108 0.01 -6.21 -23.90
C GLU A 108 1.14 -5.35 -24.50
N ILE A 109 0.98 -4.02 -24.49
CA ILE A 109 1.97 -3.08 -24.99
C ILE A 109 3.33 -3.29 -24.28
N THR A 110 3.30 -3.47 -22.96
CA THR A 110 4.52 -3.64 -22.17
C THR A 110 5.16 -5.01 -22.40
N ALA A 111 4.37 -6.08 -22.54
CA ALA A 111 4.85 -7.43 -22.83
C ALA A 111 5.49 -7.53 -24.23
N MET A 112 5.05 -6.73 -25.20
CA MET A 112 5.56 -6.71 -26.57
C MET A 112 6.81 -5.84 -26.77
N LYS A 113 7.29 -5.13 -25.74
CA LYS A 113 8.49 -4.28 -25.86
C LYS A 113 9.71 -5.12 -26.26
N GLN A 114 10.39 -4.69 -27.31
CA GLN A 114 11.58 -5.37 -27.83
C GLN A 114 12.72 -5.34 -26.80
N PRO A 115 13.49 -6.43 -26.64
CA PRO A 115 14.64 -6.46 -25.75
C PRO A 115 15.62 -5.32 -26.01
N THR A 116 15.95 -4.56 -24.97
CA THR A 116 16.94 -3.48 -25.04
C THR A 116 18.21 -3.88 -24.30
N LYS A 117 19.37 -3.53 -24.86
CA LYS A 117 20.67 -3.67 -24.16
C LYS A 117 20.96 -2.54 -23.17
N ALA A 118 20.07 -1.56 -23.07
CA ALA A 118 20.21 -0.45 -22.13
C ALA A 118 20.20 -0.98 -20.69
N ALA A 119 21.03 -0.38 -19.84
CA ALA A 119 21.00 -0.66 -18.41
C ALA A 119 19.64 -0.27 -17.82
N VAL A 120 19.15 -1.05 -16.86
CA VAL A 120 17.91 -0.76 -16.14
C VAL A 120 18.12 0.49 -15.29
N GLU A 121 17.22 1.46 -15.40
CA GLU A 121 17.29 2.70 -14.62
C GLU A 121 17.07 2.41 -13.13
N LYS A 122 17.78 3.14 -12.26
CA LYS A 122 17.64 2.98 -10.80
C LYS A 122 16.19 3.17 -10.32
N SER A 123 15.42 4.02 -10.97
CA SER A 123 14.00 4.24 -10.63
C SER A 123 13.11 3.03 -10.94
N ILE A 124 13.53 2.17 -11.89
CA ILE A 124 12.86 0.91 -12.22
C ILE A 124 13.27 -0.16 -11.21
N ASP A 125 14.56 -0.27 -10.89
CA ASP A 125 15.07 -1.19 -9.86
C ASP A 125 14.35 -0.96 -8.52
N TYR A 126 14.20 0.32 -8.12
CA TYR A 126 13.47 0.67 -6.90
C TYR A 126 11.99 0.26 -6.95
N ALA A 127 11.30 0.47 -8.07
CA ALA A 127 9.89 0.09 -8.21
C ALA A 127 9.69 -1.44 -8.22
N LEU A 128 10.63 -2.19 -8.80
CA LEU A 128 10.66 -3.65 -8.70
C LEU A 128 10.91 -4.11 -7.26
N ALA A 129 11.88 -3.50 -6.57
CA ALA A 129 12.18 -3.78 -5.17
C ALA A 129 10.94 -3.50 -4.30
N GLN A 130 10.25 -2.38 -4.53
CA GLN A 130 9.01 -2.03 -3.84
C GLN A 130 7.93 -3.10 -4.04
N LEU A 131 7.75 -3.59 -5.28
CA LEU A 131 6.77 -4.64 -5.58
C LEU A 131 7.10 -5.95 -4.85
N PHE A 132 8.35 -6.42 -4.91
CA PHE A 132 8.77 -7.64 -4.20
C PHE A 132 8.69 -7.49 -2.69
N ASN A 133 9.07 -6.33 -2.14
CA ASN A 133 8.96 -6.05 -0.72
C ASN A 133 7.50 -6.05 -0.25
N LEU A 134 6.60 -5.50 -1.05
CA LEU A 134 5.17 -5.53 -0.75
C LEU A 134 4.65 -6.97 -0.70
N GLU A 135 4.97 -7.78 -1.71
CA GLU A 135 4.57 -9.18 -1.76
C GLU A 135 5.15 -9.98 -0.56
N TYR A 136 6.41 -9.71 -0.21
CA TYR A 136 7.09 -10.33 0.95
C TYR A 136 6.40 -10.01 2.28
N ASN A 137 6.20 -8.73 2.59
CA ASN A 137 5.62 -8.35 3.88
C ASN A 137 4.19 -8.87 4.04
N GLU A 138 3.42 -8.86 2.97
CA GLU A 138 2.03 -9.32 3.02
C GLU A 138 1.93 -10.84 3.13
N ALA A 139 2.82 -11.60 2.48
CA ALA A 139 2.85 -13.04 2.66
C ALA A 139 3.19 -13.46 4.11
N ILE A 140 4.09 -12.76 4.82
CA ILE A 140 4.34 -12.99 6.26
C ILE A 140 3.09 -12.79 7.09
N ASN A 141 2.42 -11.66 6.88
CA ASN A 141 1.21 -11.32 7.64
C ASN A 141 0.09 -12.32 7.37
N LEU A 142 -0.09 -12.69 6.09
CA LEU A 142 -1.10 -13.63 5.68
C LEU A 142 -0.87 -15.02 6.28
N GLU A 143 0.38 -15.49 6.30
CA GLU A 143 0.73 -16.80 6.88
C GLU A 143 0.34 -16.88 8.37
N ARG A 144 0.56 -15.81 9.13
CA ARG A 144 0.13 -15.74 10.55
C ARG A 144 -1.39 -15.88 10.70
N LEU A 145 -2.16 -15.25 9.81
CA LEU A 145 -3.63 -15.36 9.82
C LEU A 145 -4.08 -16.76 9.41
N LYS A 146 -3.45 -17.35 8.38
CA LYS A 146 -3.72 -18.72 7.94
C LYS A 146 -3.50 -19.73 9.05
N ILE A 147 -2.37 -19.66 9.76
CA ILE A 147 -2.07 -20.56 10.89
C ILE A 147 -3.15 -20.43 11.99
N ARG A 148 -3.52 -19.20 12.35
CA ARG A 148 -4.58 -18.96 13.35
C ARG A 148 -5.91 -19.58 12.92
N LEU A 149 -6.26 -19.45 11.65
CA LEU A 149 -7.52 -19.97 11.12
C LEU A 149 -7.50 -21.49 10.97
N TYR A 150 -6.40 -22.06 10.49
CA TYR A 150 -6.20 -23.50 10.32
C TYR A 150 -6.33 -24.27 11.64
N ASN A 151 -5.89 -23.67 12.75
CA ASN A 151 -6.05 -24.24 14.08
C ASN A 151 -7.52 -24.34 14.55
N LEU A 152 -8.43 -23.62 13.90
CA LEU A 152 -9.86 -23.63 14.21
C LEU A 152 -10.64 -24.54 13.26
N TYR A 153 -10.39 -24.41 11.96
CA TYR A 153 -11.10 -25.11 10.89
C TYR A 153 -10.17 -25.39 9.72
N ASN A 154 -10.43 -26.48 8.99
CA ASN A 154 -9.75 -26.73 7.73
C ASN A 154 -10.43 -25.99 6.56
N ALA A 155 -9.73 -25.88 5.44
CA ALA A 155 -10.21 -25.16 4.26
C ALA A 155 -11.52 -25.74 3.69
N ASP A 156 -11.71 -27.06 3.73
CA ASP A 156 -12.93 -27.74 3.27
C ASP A 156 -14.18 -27.31 4.05
N GLN A 157 -14.09 -27.30 5.39
CA GLN A 157 -15.18 -26.88 6.26
C GLN A 157 -15.56 -25.42 6.00
N MET A 158 -14.56 -24.56 5.79
CA MET A 158 -14.79 -23.15 5.48
C MET A 158 -15.41 -22.97 4.09
N PHE A 159 -14.92 -23.69 3.08
CA PHE A 159 -15.47 -23.68 1.73
C PHE A 159 -16.95 -24.07 1.75
N GLN A 160 -17.29 -25.19 2.38
CA GLN A 160 -18.66 -25.67 2.51
C GLN A 160 -19.58 -24.72 3.29
N SER A 161 -19.01 -23.91 4.20
CA SER A 161 -19.78 -22.89 4.93
C SER A 161 -20.17 -21.67 4.07
N MET A 162 -19.46 -21.46 2.96
CA MET A 162 -19.71 -20.40 1.97
C MET A 162 -20.52 -20.92 0.77
N ASP A 163 -20.29 -22.16 0.36
CA ASP A 163 -20.97 -22.81 -0.77
C ASP A 163 -22.40 -23.24 -0.41
N SER A 164 -23.29 -22.26 -0.33
CA SER A 164 -24.69 -22.49 0.00
C SER A 164 -25.45 -23.34 -1.04
N LEU A 165 -24.92 -23.44 -2.26
CA LEU A 165 -25.53 -24.18 -3.37
C LEU A 165 -24.98 -25.61 -3.51
N ASN A 166 -23.90 -25.95 -2.79
CA ASN A 166 -23.17 -27.21 -2.86
C ASN A 166 -22.75 -27.59 -4.29
N ASN A 167 -22.35 -26.60 -5.09
CA ASN A 167 -21.88 -26.82 -6.46
C ASN A 167 -20.34 -26.95 -6.54
N ASN A 168 -19.65 -26.94 -5.40
CA ASN A 168 -18.20 -26.98 -5.25
C ASN A 168 -17.47 -25.80 -5.89
N ILE A 169 -18.16 -24.67 -6.07
CA ILE A 169 -17.65 -23.47 -6.74
C ILE A 169 -18.14 -22.21 -6.01
N LEU A 170 -17.23 -21.33 -5.61
CA LEU A 170 -17.57 -20.03 -5.06
C LEU A 170 -17.46 -18.95 -6.14
N ASN A 171 -18.54 -18.22 -6.39
CA ASN A 171 -18.53 -17.05 -7.28
C ASN A 171 -18.66 -15.75 -6.49
N PHE A 172 -18.61 -14.62 -7.20
CA PHE A 172 -18.70 -13.28 -6.62
C PHE A 172 -19.88 -13.09 -5.65
N LYS A 173 -21.06 -13.65 -5.96
CA LYS A 173 -22.27 -13.52 -5.14
C LYS A 173 -22.17 -14.28 -3.82
N ASP A 174 -21.44 -15.40 -3.80
CA ASP A 174 -21.24 -16.19 -2.58
C ASP A 174 -20.36 -15.42 -1.59
N PHE A 175 -19.30 -14.77 -2.07
CA PHE A 175 -18.47 -13.87 -1.26
C PHE A 175 -19.27 -12.67 -0.76
N ASP A 176 -19.97 -11.93 -1.63
CA ASP A 176 -20.79 -10.77 -1.22
C ASP A 176 -21.80 -11.14 -0.12
N ARG A 177 -22.51 -12.27 -0.29
CA ARG A 177 -23.46 -12.77 0.73
C ARG A 177 -22.74 -13.10 2.04
N PHE A 178 -21.58 -13.75 1.97
CA PHE A 178 -20.79 -14.11 3.15
C PHE A 178 -20.34 -12.88 3.94
N PHE A 179 -19.84 -11.84 3.26
CA PHE A 179 -19.42 -10.59 3.90
C PHE A 179 -20.58 -9.84 4.55
N ARG A 180 -21.71 -9.70 3.83
CA ARG A 180 -22.92 -9.06 4.38
C ARG A 180 -23.43 -9.75 5.63
N ARG A 181 -23.42 -11.10 5.64
CA ARG A 181 -23.82 -11.89 6.82
C ARG A 181 -22.91 -11.62 8.03
N ASN A 182 -21.64 -11.31 7.79
CA ASN A 182 -20.67 -10.98 8.82
C ASN A 182 -20.63 -9.49 9.19
N GLY A 183 -21.50 -8.66 8.63
CA GLY A 183 -21.56 -7.22 8.90
C GLY A 183 -20.42 -6.43 8.28
N LEU A 184 -19.79 -6.98 7.24
CA LEU A 184 -18.72 -6.34 6.48
C LEU A 184 -19.21 -6.03 5.06
N LEU A 185 -18.69 -4.95 4.50
CA LEU A 185 -18.93 -4.54 3.12
C LEU A 185 -17.57 -4.43 2.44
N LEU A 186 -17.32 -5.30 1.45
CA LEU A 186 -16.23 -5.12 0.50
C LEU A 186 -16.77 -4.41 -0.73
N TYR A 187 -15.99 -3.48 -1.26
CA TYR A 187 -16.29 -2.87 -2.54
C TYR A 187 -16.04 -3.86 -3.68
N GLU A 188 -16.71 -3.64 -4.81
CA GLU A 188 -16.62 -4.54 -5.96
C GLU A 188 -15.18 -4.65 -6.47
N GLU A 189 -14.43 -3.54 -6.47
CA GLU A 189 -13.03 -3.51 -6.89
C GLU A 189 -12.11 -4.34 -5.97
N GLU A 190 -12.47 -4.48 -4.69
CA GLU A 190 -11.70 -5.28 -3.73
C GLU A 190 -11.95 -6.77 -3.95
N LEU A 191 -13.21 -7.15 -4.18
CA LEU A 191 -13.54 -8.52 -4.57
C LEU A 191 -12.91 -8.88 -5.92
N ILE A 192 -12.92 -7.98 -6.91
CA ILE A 192 -12.24 -8.23 -8.19
C ILE A 192 -10.73 -8.46 -7.96
N ALA A 193 -10.08 -7.63 -7.15
CA ALA A 193 -8.67 -7.81 -6.81
C ALA A 193 -8.41 -9.15 -6.11
N PHE A 194 -9.30 -9.55 -5.19
CA PHE A 194 -9.24 -10.88 -4.58
C PHE A 194 -9.31 -12.01 -5.63
N PHE A 195 -10.26 -11.96 -6.55
CA PHE A 195 -10.38 -12.95 -7.61
C PHE A 195 -9.12 -13.00 -8.50
N TYR A 196 -8.52 -11.85 -8.85
CA TYR A 196 -7.27 -11.82 -9.61
C TYR A 196 -6.07 -12.46 -8.90
N ARG A 197 -6.15 -12.63 -7.59
CA ARG A 197 -5.13 -13.34 -6.82
C ARG A 197 -5.38 -14.84 -6.77
N ILE A 198 -6.63 -15.24 -6.56
CA ILE A 198 -6.98 -16.62 -6.21
C ILE A 198 -7.39 -17.45 -7.43
N ASP A 199 -8.18 -16.88 -8.35
CA ASP A 199 -8.65 -17.53 -9.57
C ASP A 199 -7.60 -17.39 -10.69
N LEU A 200 -6.57 -18.24 -10.63
CA LEU A 200 -5.47 -18.22 -11.60
C LEU A 200 -5.93 -18.50 -13.04
N GLN A 201 -7.05 -19.21 -13.19
CA GLN A 201 -7.62 -19.56 -14.50
C GLN A 201 -8.55 -18.47 -15.04
N ARG A 202 -8.87 -17.44 -14.24
CA ARG A 202 -9.76 -16.32 -14.60
C ARG A 202 -11.14 -16.78 -15.07
N THR A 203 -11.66 -17.81 -14.41
CA THR A 203 -12.98 -18.37 -14.68
C THR A 203 -14.12 -17.54 -14.06
N GLY A 204 -13.80 -16.60 -13.17
CA GLY A 204 -14.75 -15.91 -12.31
C GLY A 204 -15.27 -16.81 -11.17
N GLN A 205 -14.60 -17.94 -10.95
CA GLN A 205 -15.02 -19.02 -10.08
C GLN A 205 -13.82 -19.50 -9.25
N ILE A 206 -14.02 -19.70 -7.96
CA ILE A 206 -13.00 -20.21 -7.05
C ILE A 206 -13.37 -21.64 -6.68
N THR A 207 -12.53 -22.58 -7.11
CA THR A 207 -12.70 -24.00 -6.78
C THR A 207 -12.22 -24.28 -5.36
N LEU A 208 -12.57 -25.45 -4.81
CA LEU A 208 -12.04 -25.90 -3.52
C LEU A 208 -10.49 -25.94 -3.51
N ASN A 209 -9.87 -26.28 -4.64
CA ASN A 209 -8.41 -26.33 -4.73
C ASN A 209 -7.78 -24.93 -4.66
N ASP A 210 -8.38 -23.95 -5.35
CA ASP A 210 -7.95 -22.55 -5.25
C ASP A 210 -8.11 -22.02 -3.83
N PHE A 211 -9.20 -22.39 -3.17
CA PHE A 211 -9.50 -22.00 -1.80
C PHE A 211 -8.59 -22.66 -0.76
N ARG A 212 -8.24 -23.95 -0.94
CA ARG A 212 -7.22 -24.63 -0.12
C ARG A 212 -5.87 -23.96 -0.25
N ARG A 213 -5.41 -23.72 -1.48
CA ARG A 213 -4.16 -22.99 -1.74
C ARG A 213 -4.14 -21.62 -1.06
N MET A 214 -5.28 -20.94 -1.02
CA MET A 214 -5.43 -19.66 -0.35
C MET A 214 -5.28 -19.78 1.17
N LEU A 215 -5.91 -20.77 1.82
CA LEU A 215 -6.04 -20.81 3.28
C LEU A 215 -5.03 -21.71 4.00
N GLU A 216 -4.52 -22.74 3.34
CA GLU A 216 -3.64 -23.70 4.00
C GLU A 216 -2.28 -23.05 4.33
N PRO A 217 -1.81 -23.19 5.58
CA PRO A 217 -0.46 -22.77 5.94
C PRO A 217 0.58 -23.53 5.13
N SER A 218 1.66 -22.84 4.81
CA SER A 218 2.71 -23.34 3.95
C SER A 218 3.39 -24.61 4.50
N GLN A 219 3.51 -24.72 5.81
CA GLN A 219 4.08 -25.90 6.50
C GLN A 219 3.28 -27.18 6.22
N VAL A 220 1.96 -27.07 6.07
CA VAL A 220 1.09 -28.23 5.81
C VAL A 220 1.29 -28.73 4.38
N LEU A 221 1.47 -27.81 3.44
CA LEU A 221 1.71 -28.13 2.02
C LEU A 221 3.04 -28.88 1.83
N GLU A 222 4.11 -28.47 2.53
CA GLU A 222 5.40 -29.16 2.47
C GLU A 222 5.31 -30.61 3.00
N GLN A 223 4.58 -30.83 4.10
CA GLN A 223 4.38 -32.18 4.66
C GLN A 223 3.63 -33.11 3.69
N GLN A 224 2.59 -32.59 3.01
CA GLN A 224 1.84 -33.37 2.03
C GLN A 224 2.69 -33.76 0.81
N GLN A 225 3.53 -32.83 0.32
CA GLN A 225 4.43 -33.11 -0.79
C GLN A 225 5.46 -34.19 -0.43
N ASN A 226 6.05 -34.11 0.77
CA ASN A 226 7.02 -35.10 1.24
C ASN A 226 6.43 -36.52 1.36
N LEU A 227 5.15 -36.64 1.77
CA LEU A 227 4.46 -37.94 1.84
C LEU A 227 4.25 -38.57 0.45
N ILE A 228 3.95 -37.76 -0.58
CA ILE A 228 3.78 -38.25 -1.96
C ILE A 228 5.10 -38.81 -2.51
N TYR A 229 6.23 -38.13 -2.26
CA TYR A 229 7.54 -38.59 -2.71
C TYR A 229 7.97 -39.91 -2.04
N CYS A 230 7.59 -40.15 -0.79
CA CYS A 230 7.93 -41.39 -0.10
C CYS A 230 7.22 -42.63 -0.68
N ILE A 231 6.02 -42.46 -1.26
CA ILE A 231 5.21 -43.56 -1.83
C ILE A 231 5.71 -43.98 -3.23
N GLN A 232 6.44 -43.11 -3.94
CA GLN A 232 6.87 -43.35 -5.32
C GLN A 232 8.26 -43.99 -5.47
N THR A 233 8.95 -44.36 -4.38
CA THR A 233 10.18 -45.15 -4.50
C THR A 233 9.83 -46.63 -4.74
N PRO A 234 10.19 -47.22 -5.88
CA PRO A 234 9.94 -48.64 -6.13
C PRO A 234 10.75 -49.45 -5.11
N LYS A 235 10.09 -50.34 -4.36
CA LYS A 235 10.76 -51.38 -3.58
C LYS A 235 11.63 -52.18 -4.54
N GLN A 236 12.93 -51.91 -4.55
CA GLN A 236 13.91 -52.77 -5.22
C GLN A 236 13.83 -54.14 -4.55
N THR A 237 13.22 -55.08 -5.25
CA THR A 237 13.30 -56.50 -4.98
C THR A 237 14.76 -56.91 -5.02
N VAL A 238 15.28 -57.23 -3.84
CA VAL A 238 16.61 -57.80 -3.60
C VAL A 238 16.75 -59.10 -4.40
N SER A 239 17.47 -59.04 -5.51
CA SER A 239 17.99 -60.22 -6.21
C SER A 239 19.40 -60.55 -5.71
N GLN A 240 19.61 -61.82 -5.40
CA GLN A 240 20.76 -62.43 -4.74
C GLN A 240 22.13 -62.27 -5.45
N PRO A 241 23.25 -62.44 -4.73
CA PRO A 241 24.59 -62.31 -5.29
C PRO A 241 25.07 -63.63 -5.91
N LYS A 242 25.70 -63.54 -7.09
CA LYS A 242 26.58 -64.59 -7.62
C LYS A 242 27.93 -63.99 -8.05
N SER A 243 28.91 -64.25 -7.18
CA SER A 243 30.29 -64.66 -7.43
C SER A 243 31.00 -64.29 -8.75
N SER A 244 32.14 -63.62 -8.52
CA SER A 244 33.50 -63.98 -8.94
C SER A 244 34.01 -63.58 -10.33
N ASN A 245 35.06 -62.73 -10.26
CA ASN A 245 36.42 -62.94 -10.78
C ASN A 245 36.88 -62.22 -12.07
N ILE A 246 37.99 -61.46 -11.85
CA ILE A 246 39.29 -61.52 -12.55
C ILE A 246 39.68 -60.38 -13.52
N PHE A 247 40.83 -59.77 -13.16
CA PHE A 247 41.90 -59.14 -13.98
C PHE A 247 41.62 -57.79 -14.67
N ILE A 248 42.60 -56.92 -14.97
CA ILE A 248 43.98 -56.55 -14.52
C ILE A 248 44.28 -55.25 -15.33
N ASP A 249 45.13 -54.37 -14.78
CA ASP A 249 45.99 -53.33 -15.41
C ASP A 249 45.59 -52.63 -16.72
N GLU A 250 45.82 -51.32 -16.83
CA GLU A 250 47.14 -50.72 -17.13
C GLU A 250 46.99 -49.25 -17.59
N LEU A 251 48.04 -48.46 -17.32
CA LEU A 251 48.24 -47.10 -17.80
C LEU A 251 48.28 -47.01 -19.33
N GLY A 252 47.85 -45.89 -19.90
CA GLY A 252 48.11 -45.63 -21.32
C GLY A 252 47.74 -44.23 -21.81
N ASN A 253 48.77 -43.40 -21.95
CA ASN A 253 48.86 -42.09 -22.62
C ASN A 253 48.19 -41.95 -24.00
N SER A 254 48.13 -40.69 -24.45
CA SER A 254 48.14 -40.19 -25.85
C SER A 254 46.81 -39.58 -26.30
N SER A 255 46.66 -38.25 -26.37
CA SER A 255 47.21 -37.27 -27.32
C SER A 255 46.49 -37.17 -28.67
N ASN A 256 46.25 -35.90 -29.05
CA ASN A 256 46.26 -35.34 -30.39
C ASN A 256 44.98 -35.17 -31.24
N LYS A 257 44.87 -33.91 -31.72
CA LYS A 257 44.39 -33.36 -33.01
C LYS A 257 43.10 -32.54 -32.92
N ALA A 258 43.08 -31.22 -33.17
CA ALA A 258 43.58 -30.38 -34.29
C ALA A 258 42.54 -30.17 -35.41
N GLY A 259 42.35 -28.88 -35.75
CA GLY A 259 41.54 -28.30 -36.83
C GLY A 259 41.08 -26.90 -36.39
N GLN A 260 41.75 -25.75 -36.66
CA GLN A 260 41.95 -25.05 -37.94
C GLN A 260 40.62 -24.98 -38.74
N ILE A 261 40.09 -23.84 -39.24
CA ILE A 261 40.75 -22.71 -39.93
C ILE A 261 39.68 -21.61 -40.29
N ILE A 262 40.11 -20.33 -40.49
CA ILE A 262 39.49 -19.25 -41.34
C ILE A 262 38.20 -18.54 -40.79
N GLN A 263 37.93 -17.22 -40.86
CA GLN A 263 38.48 -16.04 -41.55
C GLN A 263 38.14 -14.75 -40.77
N SER A 264 39.03 -13.78 -40.87
CA SER A 264 38.91 -12.37 -40.46
C SER A 264 38.08 -11.54 -41.43
N ARG A 265 37.34 -10.53 -40.92
CA ARG A 265 36.97 -9.32 -41.69
C ARG A 265 37.15 -8.07 -40.83
N ASN A 266 38.17 -7.31 -41.20
CA ASN A 266 38.38 -5.91 -40.88
C ASN A 266 37.36 -5.05 -41.63
N PHE A 267 36.85 -3.99 -41.01
CA PHE A 267 36.36 -2.82 -41.73
C PHE A 267 36.99 -1.55 -41.17
N SER A 268 37.74 -0.90 -42.05
CA SER A 268 38.47 0.33 -41.86
C SER A 268 37.60 1.54 -42.21
N ALA A 269 37.90 2.63 -41.50
CA ALA A 269 37.59 4.03 -41.74
C ALA A 269 37.28 4.50 -43.17
N SER A 270 36.35 5.46 -43.30
CA SER A 270 36.63 6.84 -43.72
C SER A 270 35.34 7.64 -43.97
N ASN A 271 35.23 8.84 -43.39
CA ASN A 271 35.16 10.07 -44.18
C ASN A 271 35.12 11.32 -43.30
N LYS A 272 36.20 12.10 -43.42
CA LYS A 272 36.35 13.48 -42.97
C LYS A 272 35.56 14.40 -43.91
N LYS A 273 34.71 15.28 -43.38
CA LYS A 273 34.41 16.56 -44.03
C LYS A 273 34.60 17.70 -43.05
N LYS A 274 35.54 18.57 -43.43
CA LYS A 274 35.87 19.85 -42.80
C LYS A 274 34.71 20.82 -43.04
N PHE A 275 34.26 21.50 -41.99
CA PHE A 275 33.65 22.83 -42.11
C PHE A 275 34.30 23.73 -41.06
N GLN A 276 35.12 24.66 -41.56
CA GLN A 276 35.57 25.82 -40.79
C GLN A 276 34.41 26.81 -40.74
N SER A 277 34.01 27.22 -39.54
CA SER A 277 33.32 28.51 -39.39
C SER A 277 33.80 29.20 -38.12
N ASN A 278 34.51 30.31 -38.35
CA ASN A 278 34.86 31.31 -37.34
C ASN A 278 33.60 32.09 -36.97
N ARG A 279 33.09 31.99 -35.73
CA ARG A 279 32.27 33.03 -35.11
C ARG A 279 32.52 33.13 -33.60
N ARG A 280 33.22 34.21 -33.25
CA ARG A 280 33.14 35.07 -32.06
C ARG A 280 32.51 34.47 -30.80
N ALA A 281 33.38 34.22 -29.81
CA ALA A 281 33.03 34.07 -28.41
C ALA A 281 32.88 35.45 -27.75
N SER A 282 31.67 35.79 -27.35
CA SER A 282 31.36 36.82 -26.35
C SER A 282 29.95 36.56 -25.82
N SER A 283 29.81 36.42 -24.50
CA SER A 283 28.61 36.09 -23.67
C SER A 283 28.43 34.62 -23.27
N ILE A 284 29.23 34.17 -22.27
CA ILE A 284 29.00 32.93 -21.50
C ILE A 284 29.18 33.23 -19.99
N THR A 285 28.53 34.28 -19.51
CA THR A 285 28.51 34.60 -18.06
C THR A 285 27.11 34.72 -17.46
N GLU A 286 26.04 34.68 -18.27
CA GLU A 286 24.65 34.66 -17.77
C GLU A 286 24.03 33.27 -17.63
N SER A 287 24.64 32.21 -18.21
CA SER A 287 24.08 30.84 -18.19
C SER A 287 24.42 30.01 -16.95
N LEU A 288 25.13 30.57 -15.96
CA LEU A 288 25.53 29.90 -14.72
C LEU A 288 24.69 30.30 -13.50
N GLN A 289 23.84 31.33 -13.62
CA GLN A 289 22.88 31.69 -12.57
C GLN A 289 21.56 30.91 -12.71
N THR A 290 21.19 30.50 -13.92
CA THR A 290 19.95 29.75 -14.17
C THR A 290 20.00 28.32 -13.61
N THR A 291 21.16 27.68 -13.57
CA THR A 291 21.32 26.30 -13.04
C THR A 291 21.19 26.22 -11.51
N LYS A 292 21.74 27.18 -10.77
CA LYS A 292 21.57 27.26 -9.30
C LYS A 292 20.14 27.58 -8.89
N LEU A 293 19.44 28.39 -9.68
CA LEU A 293 18.01 28.67 -9.47
C LEU A 293 17.16 27.41 -9.67
N THR A 294 17.42 26.61 -10.71
CA THR A 294 16.68 25.36 -10.95
C THR A 294 16.95 24.27 -9.90
N GLU A 295 18.18 24.17 -9.36
CA GLU A 295 18.49 23.20 -8.29
C GLU A 295 17.81 23.56 -6.97
N ASN A 296 17.76 24.84 -6.59
CA ASN A 296 17.05 25.28 -5.39
C ASN A 296 15.53 25.07 -5.51
N ILE A 297 14.95 25.29 -6.70
CA ILE A 297 13.51 25.10 -6.93
C ILE A 297 13.09 23.64 -6.81
N LEU A 298 13.89 22.68 -7.31
CA LEU A 298 13.57 21.26 -7.18
C LEU A 298 13.59 20.79 -5.71
N ASN A 299 14.44 21.42 -4.90
CA ASN A 299 14.55 21.14 -3.47
C ASN A 299 13.30 21.61 -2.71
N ASP A 300 12.75 22.76 -3.10
CA ASP A 300 11.56 23.36 -2.48
C ASP A 300 10.28 22.51 -2.69
N GLU A 301 10.10 21.99 -3.90
CA GLU A 301 8.98 21.08 -4.22
C GLU A 301 9.08 19.78 -3.39
N GLN A 302 10.26 19.17 -3.36
CA GLN A 302 10.48 17.93 -2.59
C GLN A 302 10.22 18.13 -1.10
N ARG A 303 10.68 19.25 -0.52
CA ARG A 303 10.42 19.59 0.88
C ARG A 303 8.93 19.75 1.17
N PHE A 304 8.16 20.33 0.25
CA PHE A 304 6.71 20.46 0.41
C PHE A 304 6.02 19.10 0.38
N ILE A 305 6.51 18.20 -0.46
CA ILE A 305 6.00 16.82 -0.53
C ILE A 305 6.32 16.06 0.74
N ASP A 306 7.55 16.17 1.24
CA ASP A 306 7.96 15.53 2.50
C ASP A 306 7.10 16.02 3.67
N LEU A 307 6.84 17.34 3.74
CA LEU A 307 5.92 17.93 4.71
C LEU A 307 4.48 17.40 4.51
N GLY A 308 3.99 17.36 3.28
CA GLY A 308 2.66 16.88 2.94
C GLY A 308 2.44 15.42 3.33
N LEU A 309 3.44 14.57 3.08
CA LEU A 309 3.45 13.15 3.46
C LEU A 309 3.46 12.97 4.98
N GLU A 310 4.23 13.78 5.70
CA GLU A 310 4.25 13.74 7.17
C GLU A 310 2.89 14.16 7.75
N VAL A 311 2.29 15.24 7.23
CA VAL A 311 0.93 15.68 7.61
C VAL A 311 -0.09 14.58 7.31
N LEU A 312 -0.03 13.97 6.12
CA LEU A 312 -0.93 12.88 5.72
C LEU A 312 -0.84 11.69 6.68
N LYS A 313 0.37 11.26 7.03
CA LYS A 313 0.57 10.16 7.98
C LYS A 313 -0.07 10.44 9.34
N LEU A 314 0.07 11.67 9.84
CA LEU A 314 -0.53 12.10 11.11
C LEU A 314 -2.07 12.13 11.04
N GLU A 315 -2.62 12.63 9.93
CA GLU A 315 -4.08 12.67 9.71
C GLU A 315 -4.67 11.27 9.51
N MET A 316 -3.99 10.37 8.80
CA MET A 316 -4.44 8.98 8.64
C MET A 316 -4.52 8.25 9.98
N TYR A 317 -3.56 8.47 10.88
CA TYR A 317 -3.61 7.88 12.22
C TYR A 317 -4.77 8.45 13.04
N LEU A 318 -5.04 9.75 12.91
CA LEU A 318 -6.20 10.38 13.55
C LEU A 318 -7.52 9.80 13.01
N GLU A 319 -7.62 9.56 11.70
CA GLU A 319 -8.77 8.91 11.06
C GLU A 319 -8.97 7.46 11.53
N GLU A 320 -7.89 6.70 11.77
CA GLU A 320 -7.97 5.36 12.36
C GLU A 320 -8.61 5.40 13.76
N ILE A 321 -8.25 6.38 14.59
CA ILE A 321 -8.83 6.55 15.93
C ILE A 321 -10.33 6.90 15.82
N LYS A 322 -10.71 7.81 14.91
CA LYS A 322 -12.12 8.13 14.64
C LYS A 322 -12.91 6.89 14.23
N LEU A 323 -12.36 6.06 13.34
CA LEU A 323 -13.00 4.80 12.92
C LEU A 323 -13.22 3.87 14.13
N LYS A 324 -12.21 3.71 15.00
CA LYS A 324 -12.33 2.89 16.22
C LYS A 324 -13.40 3.41 17.18
N ILE A 325 -13.55 4.73 17.32
CA ILE A 325 -14.61 5.36 18.12
C ILE A 325 -15.99 5.03 17.52
N GLN A 326 -16.16 5.21 16.22
CA GLN A 326 -17.45 4.93 15.55
C GLN A 326 -17.85 3.45 15.61
N GLN A 327 -16.88 2.55 15.68
CA GLN A 327 -17.11 1.10 15.85
C GLN A 327 -17.56 0.73 17.28
N GLN A 328 -17.40 1.61 18.27
CA GLN A 328 -17.86 1.34 19.63
C GLN A 328 -19.40 1.28 19.67
N LYS A 329 -19.95 0.22 20.26
CA LYS A 329 -21.39 -0.05 20.25
C LYS A 329 -22.20 1.00 21.01
N ASP A 330 -21.62 1.48 22.10
CA ASP A 330 -22.12 2.49 23.04
C ASP A 330 -21.85 3.92 22.56
N PHE A 331 -21.02 4.14 21.55
CA PHE A 331 -20.78 5.47 21.02
C PHE A 331 -21.93 5.96 20.12
N ASN A 332 -22.29 7.22 20.32
CA ASN A 332 -23.26 8.00 19.57
C ASN A 332 -22.79 9.47 19.58
N SER A 333 -22.61 10.08 18.40
CA SER A 333 -22.14 11.47 18.27
C SER A 333 -23.08 12.49 18.90
N MET A 334 -24.39 12.24 18.89
CA MET A 334 -25.39 13.13 19.51
C MET A 334 -25.33 13.08 21.03
N ASP A 335 -25.26 11.88 21.61
CA ASP A 335 -25.09 11.71 23.06
C ASP A 335 -23.74 12.31 23.51
N PHE A 336 -22.69 12.20 22.68
CA PHE A 336 -21.40 12.84 22.92
C PHE A 336 -21.51 14.37 22.88
N PHE A 337 -22.22 14.95 21.91
CA PHE A 337 -22.44 16.39 21.86
C PHE A 337 -23.27 16.91 23.04
N HIS A 338 -24.36 16.23 23.41
CA HIS A 338 -25.15 16.60 24.59
C HIS A 338 -24.34 16.58 25.89
N PHE A 339 -23.34 15.69 25.98
CA PHE A 339 -22.43 15.69 27.13
C PHE A 339 -21.55 16.96 27.18
N ILE A 340 -21.14 17.48 26.01
CA ILE A 340 -20.36 18.72 25.92
C ILE A 340 -21.28 19.95 26.14
N ASP A 341 -22.51 19.91 25.62
CA ASP A 341 -23.53 20.96 25.76
C ASP A 341 -24.29 20.85 27.08
N LEU A 342 -23.61 21.17 28.18
CA LEU A 342 -24.12 21.07 29.56
C LEU A 342 -25.48 21.75 29.78
N LYS A 343 -25.80 22.78 28.98
CA LYS A 343 -27.03 23.58 29.12
C LYS A 343 -28.06 23.29 28.04
N ASN A 344 -27.80 22.33 27.15
CA ASN A 344 -28.66 21.96 26.03
C ASN A 344 -29.07 23.15 25.15
N LYS A 345 -28.13 24.06 24.88
CA LYS A 345 -28.38 25.27 24.08
C LYS A 345 -28.26 25.02 22.58
N GLY A 346 -27.85 23.82 22.18
CA GLY A 346 -27.43 23.47 20.83
C GLY A 346 -26.07 24.03 20.46
N LYS A 347 -25.34 24.62 21.41
CA LYS A 347 -24.05 25.28 21.19
C LYS A 347 -23.22 25.34 22.47
N VAL A 348 -21.92 25.19 22.34
CA VAL A 348 -20.95 25.10 23.44
C VAL A 348 -20.02 26.30 23.38
N ASN A 349 -19.94 27.09 24.45
CA ASN A 349 -18.95 28.17 24.55
C ASN A 349 -17.60 27.67 25.10
N GLN A 350 -16.57 28.52 25.06
CA GLN A 350 -15.22 28.16 25.51
C GLN A 350 -15.15 27.66 26.97
N HIS A 351 -15.92 28.25 27.90
CA HIS A 351 -15.92 27.81 29.29
C HIS A 351 -16.55 26.41 29.47
N GLU A 352 -17.64 26.14 28.76
CA GLU A 352 -18.27 24.80 28.74
C GLU A 352 -17.31 23.76 28.14
N PHE A 353 -16.56 24.15 27.10
CA PHE A 353 -15.57 23.27 26.48
C PHE A 353 -14.37 22.97 27.39
N VAL A 354 -13.84 23.96 28.13
CA VAL A 354 -12.79 23.76 29.14
C VAL A 354 -13.25 22.76 30.19
N TYR A 355 -14.45 22.95 30.74
CA TYR A 355 -15.02 22.02 31.73
C TYR A 355 -15.13 20.60 31.17
N PHE A 356 -15.57 20.45 29.92
CA PHE A 356 -15.61 19.15 29.24
C PHE A 356 -14.23 18.46 29.19
N LEU A 357 -13.16 19.18 28.82
CA LEU A 357 -11.81 18.63 28.77
C LEU A 357 -11.29 18.23 30.17
N GLU A 358 -11.67 18.98 31.21
CA GLU A 358 -11.38 18.63 32.61
C GLU A 358 -12.08 17.32 33.02
N GLN A 359 -13.35 17.13 32.62
CA GLN A 359 -14.07 15.87 32.87
C GLN A 359 -13.41 14.67 32.16
N LEU A 360 -12.80 14.91 30.99
CA LEU A 360 -11.97 13.92 30.28
C LEU A 360 -10.57 13.76 30.87
N GLN A 361 -10.19 14.52 31.90
CA GLN A 361 -8.86 14.48 32.53
C GLN A 361 -7.70 14.81 31.54
N LEU A 362 -7.96 15.66 30.55
CA LEU A 362 -6.97 16.07 29.56
C LEU A 362 -6.19 17.30 30.06
N LYS A 363 -4.95 17.10 30.53
CA LYS A 363 -4.16 18.16 31.20
C LYS A 363 -3.19 18.93 30.30
N ASN A 364 -2.87 18.41 29.11
CA ASN A 364 -1.77 18.92 28.27
C ASN A 364 -2.22 19.39 26.87
N ILE A 365 -3.48 19.81 26.77
CA ILE A 365 -4.09 20.27 25.51
C ILE A 365 -4.10 21.78 25.48
N ASP A 366 -3.70 22.35 24.34
CA ASP A 366 -3.94 23.77 24.06
C ASP A 366 -5.43 23.98 23.78
N VAL A 367 -6.18 24.34 24.83
CA VAL A 367 -7.64 24.44 24.76
C VAL A 367 -8.09 25.54 23.81
N ILE A 368 -7.34 26.64 23.71
CA ILE A 368 -7.68 27.77 22.85
C ILE A 368 -7.53 27.34 21.40
N GLU A 369 -6.42 26.67 21.07
CA GLU A 369 -6.20 26.18 19.71
C GLU A 369 -7.22 25.13 19.30
N LEU A 370 -7.52 24.16 20.18
CA LEU A 370 -8.54 23.15 19.90
C LEU A 370 -9.93 23.76 19.73
N PHE A 371 -10.29 24.73 20.57
CA PHE A 371 -11.56 25.42 20.46
C PHE A 371 -11.68 26.14 19.10
N ASN A 372 -10.65 26.90 18.72
CA ASN A 372 -10.61 27.61 17.44
C ASN A 372 -10.59 26.67 16.23
N TYR A 373 -10.01 25.47 16.39
CA TYR A 373 -10.04 24.44 15.34
C TYR A 373 -11.45 23.90 15.11
N LEU A 374 -12.24 23.75 16.18
CA LEU A 374 -13.62 23.29 16.11
C LEU A 374 -14.58 24.41 15.67
N ASP A 375 -14.38 25.64 16.13
CA ASP A 375 -15.18 26.83 15.77
C ASP A 375 -14.85 27.33 14.35
N LYS A 376 -15.41 26.63 13.35
CA LYS A 376 -15.08 26.87 11.92
C LYS A 376 -15.50 28.25 11.41
N ASP A 377 -16.55 28.84 11.94
CA ASP A 377 -17.04 30.18 11.56
C ASP A 377 -16.59 31.30 12.49
N LEU A 378 -15.84 30.98 13.55
CA LEU A 378 -15.26 31.92 14.50
C LEU A 378 -16.35 32.75 15.20
N ASP A 379 -17.50 32.14 15.48
CA ASP A 379 -18.62 32.79 16.15
C ASP A 379 -18.53 32.70 17.69
N GLY A 380 -17.49 32.03 18.20
CA GLY A 380 -17.24 31.79 19.61
C GLY A 380 -18.02 30.60 20.17
N PHE A 381 -18.64 29.78 19.31
CA PHE A 381 -19.45 28.63 19.72
C PHE A 381 -19.16 27.39 18.87
N ILE A 382 -19.09 26.23 19.53
CA ILE A 382 -19.02 24.92 18.87
C ILE A 382 -20.43 24.35 18.77
N ARG A 383 -20.88 23.98 17.57
CA ARG A 383 -22.19 23.35 17.33
C ARG A 383 -22.03 21.84 17.10
N TYR A 384 -23.16 21.15 17.02
CA TYR A 384 -23.18 19.71 16.73
C TYR A 384 -22.44 19.36 15.43
N SER A 385 -22.62 20.18 14.38
CA SER A 385 -21.93 19.98 13.10
C SER A 385 -20.41 19.98 13.25
N ASP A 386 -19.87 20.84 14.11
CA ASP A 386 -18.44 21.00 14.31
C ASP A 386 -17.85 19.78 15.04
N VAL A 387 -18.52 19.34 16.11
CA VAL A 387 -18.15 18.11 16.84
C VAL A 387 -18.31 16.87 15.97
N SER A 388 -19.42 16.77 15.25
CA SER A 388 -19.70 15.66 14.35
C SER A 388 -18.61 15.56 13.28
N ASP A 389 -18.25 16.67 12.64
CA ASP A 389 -17.20 16.69 11.61
C ASP A 389 -15.81 16.34 12.15
N PHE A 390 -15.55 16.66 13.42
CA PHE A 390 -14.28 16.33 14.09
C PHE A 390 -14.16 14.83 14.38
N ILE A 391 -15.20 14.23 14.97
CA ILE A 391 -15.17 12.84 15.44
C ILE A 391 -15.55 11.82 14.36
N SER A 392 -16.09 12.29 13.24
CA SER A 392 -16.50 11.42 12.12
C SER A 392 -15.35 11.18 11.15
N PRO A 393 -15.13 9.93 10.71
CA PRO A 393 -14.16 9.63 9.68
C PRO A 393 -14.51 10.30 8.34
N SER A 394 -13.51 10.81 7.64
CA SER A 394 -13.64 11.55 6.39
C SER A 394 -14.07 10.68 5.20
N ASN A 395 -13.94 9.35 5.31
CA ASN A 395 -14.37 8.35 4.31
C ASN A 395 -15.79 7.83 4.56
N MET A 396 -16.37 8.08 5.73
CA MET A 396 -17.69 7.59 6.07
C MET A 396 -18.74 8.54 5.45
N SER A 397 -19.60 8.01 4.59
CA SER A 397 -20.72 8.81 4.07
C SER A 397 -21.61 9.23 5.23
N SER A 398 -21.98 10.51 5.25
CA SER A 398 -22.82 11.14 6.29
C SER A 398 -24.13 10.39 6.57
N THR A 399 -24.55 9.53 5.63
CA THR A 399 -25.69 8.64 5.75
C THR A 399 -25.55 7.54 6.80
N TYR A 400 -24.32 7.10 7.13
CA TYR A 400 -24.10 6.03 8.12
C TYR A 400 -23.95 6.55 9.55
N ILE A 401 -23.59 7.82 9.73
CA ILE A 401 -23.24 8.40 11.03
C ILE A 401 -24.49 8.75 11.87
N CYS A 402 -25.68 8.91 11.27
CA CYS A 402 -26.79 9.62 11.93
C CYS A 402 -28.07 8.81 12.22
N LYS A 403 -28.02 7.52 12.58
CA LYS A 403 -29.27 6.78 12.89
C LYS A 403 -29.31 5.96 14.17
N LYS A 404 -28.37 6.13 15.10
CA LYS A 404 -28.66 5.72 16.48
C LYS A 404 -29.44 6.87 17.13
N PRO A 405 -30.73 6.71 17.46
CA PRO A 405 -31.44 7.73 18.21
C PRO A 405 -30.68 8.01 19.51
N ALA A 406 -30.63 9.28 19.93
CA ALA A 406 -30.09 9.65 21.24
C ALA A 406 -30.78 8.78 22.29
N LYS A 407 -30.00 7.99 23.03
CA LYS A 407 -30.59 7.04 23.99
C LYS A 407 -31.02 7.73 25.26
N ASN A 408 -30.38 8.86 25.58
CA ASN A 408 -30.47 9.51 26.87
C ASN A 408 -30.73 11.01 26.68
N SER A 409 -31.99 11.44 26.76
CA SER A 409 -32.36 12.86 26.72
C SER A 409 -32.23 13.59 28.05
N LEU A 410 -31.80 12.90 29.12
CA LEU A 410 -31.70 13.47 30.46
C LEU A 410 -30.32 14.10 30.69
N LEU A 411 -30.31 15.36 31.16
CA LEU A 411 -29.20 16.31 31.14
C LEU A 411 -28.15 16.17 32.25
N SER A 412 -28.04 15.02 32.92
CA SER A 412 -27.23 14.92 34.15
C SER A 412 -26.33 13.70 34.24
N TYR A 413 -26.02 13.03 33.13
CA TYR A 413 -25.15 11.86 33.16
C TYR A 413 -23.67 12.27 33.17
N SER A 414 -22.88 11.59 34.01
CA SER A 414 -21.43 11.63 33.89
C SER A 414 -20.99 10.87 32.63
N ILE A 415 -19.82 11.21 32.08
CA ILE A 415 -19.32 10.55 30.86
C ILE A 415 -19.21 9.02 31.02
N SER A 416 -18.86 8.55 32.22
CA SER A 416 -18.78 7.12 32.56
C SER A 416 -20.12 6.39 32.55
N GLN A 417 -21.24 7.12 32.62
CA GLN A 417 -22.59 6.56 32.50
C GLN A 417 -23.04 6.49 31.04
N LEU A 418 -22.54 7.40 30.19
CA LEU A 418 -22.86 7.43 28.76
C LEU A 418 -22.00 6.46 27.96
N PHE A 419 -20.71 6.37 28.30
CA PHE A 419 -19.73 5.61 27.54
C PHE A 419 -18.93 4.68 28.44
N SER A 420 -18.60 3.52 27.89
CA SER A 420 -17.69 2.56 28.48
C SER A 420 -16.30 3.15 28.63
N ARG A 421 -15.50 2.59 29.54
CA ARG A 421 -14.11 3.00 29.75
C ARG A 421 -13.29 2.93 28.46
N SER A 422 -13.53 1.91 27.62
CA SER A 422 -12.87 1.75 26.31
C SER A 422 -13.16 2.96 25.40
N THR A 423 -14.43 3.32 25.26
CA THR A 423 -14.87 4.45 24.45
C THR A 423 -14.30 5.77 24.97
N ILE A 424 -14.31 5.98 26.30
CA ILE A 424 -13.70 7.17 26.92
C ILE A 424 -12.19 7.24 26.64
N SER A 425 -11.46 6.12 26.75
CA SER A 425 -10.03 6.07 26.44
C SER A 425 -9.74 6.38 24.98
N LEU A 426 -10.59 5.94 24.04
CA LEU A 426 -10.45 6.30 22.63
C LEU A 426 -10.72 7.78 22.37
N ILE A 427 -11.72 8.38 23.04
CA ILE A 427 -11.99 9.82 22.96
C ILE A 427 -10.79 10.61 23.51
N GLN A 428 -10.25 10.22 24.67
CA GLN A 428 -9.04 10.83 25.24
C GLN A 428 -7.86 10.72 24.28
N LEU A 429 -7.67 9.54 23.67
CA LEU A 429 -6.62 9.30 22.68
C LEU A 429 -6.78 10.21 21.46
N LEU A 430 -8.01 10.40 20.95
CA LEU A 430 -8.27 11.28 19.81
C LEU A 430 -7.81 12.71 20.08
N PHE A 431 -8.18 13.28 21.23
CA PHE A 431 -7.83 14.65 21.58
C PHE A 431 -6.33 14.84 21.85
N ASN A 432 -5.70 13.90 22.57
CA ASN A 432 -4.25 13.94 22.79
C ASN A 432 -3.49 13.82 21.47
N GLN A 433 -3.88 12.86 20.62
CA GLN A 433 -3.23 12.65 19.32
C GLN A 433 -3.39 13.86 18.41
N TRP A 434 -4.56 14.49 18.39
CA TRP A 434 -4.77 15.74 17.65
C TRP A 434 -3.79 16.83 18.13
N ASN A 435 -3.70 17.05 19.44
CA ASN A 435 -2.81 18.07 20.03
C ASN A 435 -1.33 17.78 19.74
N ASP A 436 -0.91 16.52 19.77
CA ASP A 436 0.46 16.14 19.43
C ASP A 436 0.75 16.31 17.92
N ASN A 437 -0.23 15.98 17.06
CA ASN A 437 -0.15 16.24 15.63
C ASN A 437 0.03 17.75 15.37
N GLU A 438 -0.75 18.62 16.01
CA GLU A 438 -0.62 20.07 15.84
C GLU A 438 0.78 20.59 16.18
N LYS A 439 1.36 20.12 17.30
CA LYS A 439 2.72 20.50 17.71
C LYS A 439 3.76 20.10 16.68
N ILE A 440 3.66 18.87 16.15
CA ILE A 440 4.58 18.36 15.13
C ILE A 440 4.43 19.17 13.84
N ILE A 441 3.19 19.34 13.37
CA ILE A 441 2.88 20.08 12.14
C ILE A 441 3.39 21.52 12.24
N ARG A 442 3.15 22.21 13.36
CA ARG A 442 3.64 23.59 13.58
C ARG A 442 5.16 23.67 13.56
N SER A 443 5.83 22.72 14.23
CA SER A 443 7.30 22.65 14.21
C SER A 443 7.83 22.50 12.79
N LYS A 444 7.21 21.61 11.99
CA LYS A 444 7.60 21.36 10.60
C LYS A 444 7.27 22.52 9.67
N LYS A 445 6.11 23.17 9.81
CA LYS A 445 5.77 24.42 9.10
C LYS A 445 6.79 25.52 9.39
N LYS A 446 7.17 25.71 10.66
CA LYS A 446 8.19 26.71 11.06
C LYS A 446 9.55 26.41 10.46
N GLN A 447 9.94 25.15 10.36
CA GLN A 447 11.16 24.73 9.67
C GLN A 447 11.07 25.04 8.17
N PHE A 448 9.94 24.67 7.55
CA PHE A 448 9.67 24.88 6.13
C PHE A 448 9.70 26.38 5.74
N LEU A 449 9.06 27.25 6.54
CA LEU A 449 8.98 28.69 6.28
C LEU A 449 10.32 29.44 6.30
N LYS A 450 11.33 28.95 7.02
CA LYS A 450 12.62 29.65 7.14
C LYS A 450 13.40 29.70 5.82
N GLU A 451 13.08 28.81 4.89
CA GLU A 451 13.96 28.51 3.76
C GLU A 451 13.29 28.69 2.40
N LEU A 452 12.01 29.08 2.36
CA LEU A 452 11.17 28.95 1.17
C LEU A 452 10.38 30.20 0.79
N ASN A 453 10.18 30.36 -0.52
CA ASN A 453 9.25 31.32 -1.10
C ASN A 453 7.91 30.66 -1.42
N LEU A 454 6.92 30.80 -0.52
CA LEU A 454 5.59 30.19 -0.68
C LEU A 454 4.89 30.58 -1.99
N TYR A 455 5.14 31.78 -2.52
CA TYR A 455 4.52 32.23 -3.76
C TYR A 455 4.99 31.42 -4.97
N GLN A 456 6.26 31.04 -5.01
CA GLN A 456 6.80 30.20 -6.08
C GLN A 456 6.17 28.81 -6.07
N LEU A 457 6.08 28.20 -4.88
CA LEU A 457 5.42 26.92 -4.70
C LEU A 457 3.92 26.98 -5.05
N PHE A 458 3.23 28.04 -4.63
CA PHE A 458 1.83 28.24 -4.98
C PHE A 458 1.61 28.30 -6.50
N ASN A 459 2.46 29.02 -7.23
CA ASN A 459 2.39 29.07 -8.70
C ASN A 459 2.62 27.71 -9.39
N LYS A 460 3.26 26.76 -8.72
CA LYS A 460 3.40 25.38 -9.21
C LYS A 460 2.14 24.56 -8.98
N LEU A 461 1.46 24.79 -7.85
CA LEU A 461 0.17 24.18 -7.56
C LEU A 461 -0.93 24.75 -8.46
N ASP A 462 -0.91 26.05 -8.72
CA ASP A 462 -1.82 26.74 -9.65
C ASP A 462 -1.30 26.66 -11.10
N LEU A 463 -1.29 25.45 -11.66
CA LEU A 463 -0.82 25.16 -13.01
C LEU A 463 -1.47 26.03 -14.10
N TYR A 464 -2.72 26.47 -13.88
CA TYR A 464 -3.51 27.23 -14.83
C TYR A 464 -3.51 28.74 -14.56
N LYS A 465 -2.79 29.21 -13.54
CA LYS A 465 -2.69 30.62 -13.13
C LYS A 465 -4.06 31.27 -12.88
N LYS A 466 -4.96 30.55 -12.22
CA LYS A 466 -6.30 31.03 -11.85
C LYS A 466 -6.30 31.93 -10.61
N GLY A 467 -5.19 31.96 -9.86
CA GLY A 467 -5.09 32.55 -8.52
C GLY A 467 -5.58 31.60 -7.42
N SER A 468 -5.92 30.36 -7.77
CA SER A 468 -6.42 29.32 -6.87
C SER A 468 -6.05 27.93 -7.40
N PHE A 469 -5.95 26.94 -6.51
CA PHE A 469 -5.83 25.53 -6.91
C PHE A 469 -6.89 24.69 -6.18
N ASN A 470 -7.36 23.63 -6.82
CA ASN A 470 -8.33 22.71 -6.22
C ASN A 470 -7.68 21.36 -5.84
N ARG A 471 -8.49 20.44 -5.32
CA ARG A 471 -8.02 19.10 -4.92
C ARG A 471 -7.36 18.32 -6.05
N GLN A 472 -7.86 18.45 -7.29
CA GLN A 472 -7.28 17.76 -8.45
C GLN A 472 -5.92 18.34 -8.83
N ASP A 473 -5.75 19.66 -8.71
CA ASP A 473 -4.46 20.31 -8.96
C ASP A 473 -3.41 19.85 -7.92
N LEU A 474 -3.80 19.80 -6.64
CA LEU A 474 -2.95 19.24 -5.58
C LEU A 474 -2.63 17.75 -5.84
N GLN A 475 -3.62 16.95 -6.22
CA GLN A 475 -3.41 15.53 -6.56
C GLN A 475 -2.40 15.39 -7.71
N ARG A 476 -2.57 16.15 -8.79
CA ARG A 476 -1.64 16.11 -9.94
C ARG A 476 -0.23 16.50 -9.54
N PHE A 477 -0.09 17.50 -8.66
CA PHE A 477 1.21 17.89 -8.13
C PHE A 477 1.89 16.73 -7.39
N PHE A 478 1.16 16.04 -6.51
CA PHE A 478 1.68 14.89 -5.76
C PHE A 478 1.87 13.62 -6.62
N ASP A 479 1.06 13.44 -7.67
CA ASP A 479 1.15 12.31 -8.61
C ASP A 479 2.50 12.31 -9.36
N VAL A 480 3.07 13.48 -9.65
CA VAL A 480 4.41 13.61 -10.24
C VAL A 480 5.47 12.90 -9.39
N TYR A 481 5.24 12.80 -8.08
CA TYR A 481 6.15 12.21 -7.11
C TYR A 481 5.65 10.85 -6.60
N ASN A 482 4.68 10.24 -7.31
CA ASN A 482 4.09 8.94 -6.99
C ASN A 482 3.40 8.86 -5.61
N VAL A 483 2.94 9.97 -5.06
CA VAL A 483 2.18 9.97 -3.81
C VAL A 483 0.70 9.76 -4.11
N LYS A 484 0.15 8.61 -3.70
CA LYS A 484 -1.24 8.21 -3.94
C LYS A 484 -2.11 8.16 -2.67
N ASP A 485 -1.59 8.71 -1.58
CA ASP A 485 -2.28 8.75 -0.29
C ASP A 485 -3.58 9.56 -0.38
N ASP A 486 -4.39 9.54 0.69
CA ASP A 486 -5.66 10.27 0.79
C ASP A 486 -5.44 11.80 0.78
N ILE A 487 -5.05 12.37 -0.37
CA ILE A 487 -4.83 13.81 -0.63
C ILE A 487 -6.06 14.62 -0.23
N LYS A 488 -7.24 14.00 -0.17
CA LYS A 488 -8.44 14.62 0.41
C LYS A 488 -8.21 15.11 1.85
N LEU A 489 -7.49 14.37 2.68
CA LEU A 489 -7.15 14.75 4.06
C LEU A 489 -6.21 15.95 4.08
N LEU A 490 -5.12 15.90 3.29
CA LEU A 490 -4.19 17.03 3.17
C LEU A 490 -4.89 18.28 2.61
N TYR A 491 -5.75 18.11 1.61
CA TYR A 491 -6.52 19.21 1.03
C TYR A 491 -7.50 19.83 2.05
N LYS A 492 -8.22 18.99 2.81
CA LYS A 492 -9.09 19.43 3.92
C LYS A 492 -8.29 20.18 5.00
N ARG A 493 -7.01 19.87 5.12
CA ARG A 493 -6.09 20.46 6.09
C ARG A 493 -5.51 21.80 5.61
N LEU A 494 -5.24 21.94 4.31
CA LEU A 494 -4.70 23.16 3.70
C LEU A 494 -5.72 24.32 3.62
N GLY A 495 -7.02 24.04 3.70
CA GLY A 495 -8.05 25.07 3.66
C GLY A 495 -9.41 24.58 4.13
N LYS A 496 -10.35 25.52 4.35
CA LYS A 496 -11.76 25.17 4.59
C LYS A 496 -12.31 24.41 3.37
N LEU A 497 -13.40 23.65 3.54
CA LEU A 497 -14.08 22.82 2.52
C LEU A 497 -14.56 23.56 1.23
N ASN A 498 -14.04 24.76 0.96
CA ASN A 498 -14.17 25.46 -0.30
C ASN A 498 -13.62 24.60 -1.45
N LYS A 499 -14.22 24.80 -2.63
CA LYS A 499 -13.83 24.04 -3.83
C LYS A 499 -12.39 24.33 -4.28
N GLU A 500 -11.83 25.48 -3.90
CA GLU A 500 -10.51 25.97 -4.33
C GLU A 500 -9.83 26.72 -3.18
N ILE A 501 -8.49 26.70 -3.15
CA ILE A 501 -7.63 27.38 -2.17
C ILE A 501 -6.86 28.50 -2.89
N ASN A 502 -7.02 29.75 -2.43
CA ASN A 502 -6.26 30.89 -2.95
C ASN A 502 -4.92 31.08 -2.23
N TYR A 503 -4.06 31.98 -2.73
CA TYR A 503 -2.73 32.19 -2.15
C TYR A 503 -2.76 32.64 -0.69
N LYS A 504 -3.72 33.49 -0.31
CA LYS A 504 -3.83 33.98 1.07
C LYS A 504 -4.22 32.85 2.03
N GLU A 505 -5.14 31.98 1.62
CA GLU A 505 -5.50 30.78 2.40
C GLU A 505 -4.32 29.81 2.51
N PHE A 506 -3.60 29.58 1.40
CA PHE A 506 -2.41 28.75 1.38
C PHE A 506 -1.31 29.32 2.30
N GLU A 507 -1.07 30.62 2.27
CA GLU A 507 -0.10 31.31 3.12
C GLU A 507 -0.49 31.22 4.60
N LEU A 508 -1.77 31.46 4.93
CA LEU A 508 -2.30 31.34 6.29
C LEU A 508 -2.10 29.94 6.88
N PHE A 509 -2.19 28.89 6.05
CA PHE A 509 -1.89 27.54 6.51
C PHE A 509 -0.47 27.40 7.04
N PHE A 510 0.53 28.07 6.48
CA PHE A 510 1.90 27.95 6.98
C PHE A 510 2.20 28.87 8.16
N ILE A 511 1.55 30.04 8.22
CA ILE A 511 1.76 31.05 9.27
C ILE A 511 1.12 30.62 10.60
N ASN A 512 -0.08 30.02 10.53
CA ASN A 512 -0.81 29.50 11.69
C ASN A 512 -0.43 28.03 11.95
#